data_AF-A0A519W1U1-F1
#
_entry.id   AF-A0A519W1U1-F1
#
_cell.length_a   1.000
_cell.length_b   1.000
_cell.length_c   1.000
_cell.angle_alpha   90.00
_cell.angle_beta   90.00
_cell.angle_gamma   90.00
#
_symmetry.space_group_name_H-M   'P 1'
#
loop_
_entity.id
_entity.type
_entity.pdbx_description
1 polymer ?
#
loop_
_entity_poly.entity_id
_entity_poly.type
_entity_poly.pdbx_seq_one_letter_code
_entity_poly.pdbx_strand_id
1 'polypeptide(L)' 'MRPTGKAPATPSLKVGGLDLDYFSPKEYIIGGTTVTGTQYLDKDVLITLSKLTKGDKVTLPGEATSDAIKTLWAQGLF' A
#
# COMPACT_ATOMS: atom_id res chain seq x y z
N MET A 1 25.90 -35.96 7.79
CA MET A 1 25.45 -34.66 8.34
C MET A 1 24.65 -33.96 7.25
N ARG A 2 23.31 -33.88 7.36
CA ARG A 2 22.44 -33.27 6.32
C ARG A 2 22.26 -31.79 6.68
N PRO A 3 22.54 -30.82 5.79
CA PRO A 3 22.24 -29.42 6.06
C PRO A 3 20.72 -29.26 6.06
N THR A 4 20.16 -28.86 7.21
CA THR A 4 18.74 -28.52 7.35
C THR A 4 18.41 -27.34 6.45
N GLY A 5 17.36 -27.51 5.66
CA GLY A 5 16.88 -26.55 4.68
C GLY A 5 16.60 -25.18 5.28
N LYS A 6 17.03 -24.16 4.55
CA LYS A 6 16.63 -22.77 4.70
C LYS A 6 15.09 -22.76 4.76
N ALA A 7 14.52 -22.36 5.91
CA ALA A 7 13.09 -22.18 6.06
C ALA A 7 12.57 -21.28 4.92
N PRO A 8 11.40 -21.56 4.34
CA PRO A 8 10.85 -20.74 3.27
C PRO A 8 10.73 -19.31 3.79
N ALA A 9 11.30 -18.36 3.06
CA ALA A 9 11.19 -16.96 3.40
C ALA A 9 9.71 -16.59 3.41
N THR A 10 9.13 -16.41 4.59
CA THR A 10 7.78 -15.87 4.74
C THR A 10 7.79 -14.53 3.98
N PRO A 11 6.92 -14.31 2.99
CA PRO A 11 6.77 -13.00 2.39
C PRO A 11 6.36 -12.06 3.53
N SER A 12 7.31 -11.23 3.97
CA SER A 12 7.10 -10.23 5.02
C SER A 12 7.56 -8.90 4.44
N LEU A 13 6.68 -7.90 4.38
CA LEU A 13 7.10 -6.54 4.07
C LEU A 13 7.57 -5.87 5.36
N LYS A 14 8.78 -5.32 5.32
CA LYS A 14 9.33 -4.48 6.38
C LYS A 14 9.13 -3.02 5.97
N VAL A 15 8.17 -2.33 6.58
CA VAL A 15 7.98 -0.88 6.38
C VAL A 15 8.27 -0.18 7.70
N GLY A 16 9.39 0.54 7.79
CA GLY A 16 9.70 1.40 8.95
C GLY A 16 9.67 0.71 10.32
N GLY A 17 10.06 -0.57 10.41
CA GLY A 17 10.05 -1.34 11.65
C GLY A 17 8.73 -2.08 11.95
N LEU A 18 7.73 -2.00 11.07
CA LEU A 18 6.55 -2.85 11.12
C LEU A 18 6.80 -4.14 10.35
N ASP A 19 6.65 -5.26 11.05
CA ASP A 19 6.57 -6.60 10.47
C ASP A 19 5.15 -6.83 9.95
N LEU A 20 4.95 -6.59 8.65
CA LEU A 20 3.69 -6.87 7.98
C LEU A 20 3.76 -8.29 7.40
N ASP A 21 3.22 -9.24 8.16
CA ASP A 21 3.05 -10.60 7.72
C ASP A 21 1.83 -10.68 6.79
N TYR A 22 2.04 -11.10 5.54
CA TYR A 22 0.94 -11.29 4.57
C TYR A 22 -0.04 -12.37 5.01
N PHE A 23 0.35 -13.29 5.89
CA PHE A 23 -0.54 -14.29 6.45
C PHE A 23 -1.41 -13.75 7.60
N SER A 24 -1.16 -12.53 8.06
CA SER A 24 -1.93 -11.87 9.13
C SER A 24 -2.34 -10.45 8.72
N PRO A 25 -3.25 -10.30 7.74
CA PRO A 25 -3.75 -9.00 7.33
C PRO A 25 -4.43 -8.29 8.50
N LYS A 26 -4.09 -7.01 8.71
CA LYS A 26 -4.67 -6.16 9.76
C LYS A 26 -5.31 -4.91 9.14
N GLU A 27 -6.41 -4.47 9.74
CA GLU A 27 -7.07 -3.23 9.38
C GLU A 27 -6.38 -2.04 10.05
N TYR A 28 -6.08 -1.03 9.27
CA TYR A 28 -5.48 0.24 9.69
C TYR A 28 -6.32 1.41 9.21
N ILE A 29 -6.16 2.56 9.87
CA ILE A 29 -6.79 3.82 9.45
C ILE A 29 -5.72 4.71 8.85
N ILE A 30 -6.02 5.32 7.71
CA ILE A 30 -5.11 6.25 7.03
C ILE A 30 -5.00 7.53 7.86
N GLY A 31 -3.80 7.79 8.40
CA GLY A 31 -3.51 8.99 9.20
C GLY A 31 -3.31 10.26 8.35
N GLY A 32 -2.95 10.10 7.08
CA GLY A 32 -2.76 11.17 6.11
C GLY A 32 -2.08 10.66 4.84
N THR A 33 -2.16 11.45 3.76
CA THR A 33 -1.63 11.10 2.45
C THR A 33 -0.82 12.26 1.90
N THR A 34 0.36 11.98 1.36
CA THR A 34 1.26 12.98 0.78
C THR A 34 1.49 12.66 -0.68
N VAL A 35 1.14 13.60 -1.57
CA VAL A 35 1.37 13.49 -3.02
C VAL A 35 2.57 14.35 -3.42
N THR A 36 3.52 13.72 -4.12
CA THR A 36 4.73 14.35 -4.66
C THR A 36 4.86 14.04 -6.15
N GLY A 37 5.64 14.85 -6.89
CA GLY A 37 5.95 14.59 -8.31
C GLY A 37 4.90 15.08 -9.32
N THR A 38 3.80 15.69 -8.88
CA THR A 38 2.74 16.20 -9.76
C THR A 38 2.93 17.71 -10.00
N GLN A 39 3.12 18.12 -11.26
CA GLN A 39 3.29 19.55 -11.59
C GLN A 39 1.98 20.26 -11.94
N TYR A 40 1.04 19.55 -12.57
CA TYR A 40 -0.19 20.13 -13.11
C TYR A 40 -1.47 19.45 -12.60
N LEU A 41 -1.34 18.39 -11.81
CA LEU A 41 -2.47 17.65 -11.26
C LEU A 41 -2.78 18.11 -9.84
N ASP A 42 -4.06 18.28 -9.55
CA ASP A 42 -4.56 18.64 -8.22
C ASP A 42 -4.38 17.46 -7.25
N LYS A 43 -3.73 17.73 -6.11
CA LYS A 43 -3.38 16.71 -5.13
C LYS A 43 -4.60 16.14 -4.42
N ASP A 44 -5.59 16.97 -4.10
CA ASP A 44 -6.81 16.52 -3.43
C ASP A 44 -7.63 15.61 -4.34
N VAL A 45 -7.66 15.92 -5.65
CA VAL A 45 -8.29 15.06 -6.66
C VAL A 45 -7.57 13.70 -6.74
N LEU A 46 -6.24 13.69 -6.77
CA LEU A 46 -5.47 12.43 -6.81
C LEU A 46 -5.70 11.57 -5.56
N ILE A 47 -5.71 12.18 -4.38
CA ILE A 47 -5.99 11.48 -3.11
C ILE A 47 -7.39 10.88 -3.16
N THR A 48 -8.39 11.66 -3.57
CA THR A 48 -9.78 11.21 -3.66
C THR A 48 -9.95 10.05 -4.64
N LEU A 49 -9.35 10.16 -5.84
CA LEU A 49 -9.42 9.12 -6.86
C LEU A 49 -8.67 7.84 -6.48
N SER A 50 -7.58 7.97 -5.71
CA SER A 50 -6.85 6.83 -5.19
C SER A 50 -7.63 6.04 -4.14
N LYS A 51 -8.71 6.61 -3.58
CA LYS A 51 -9.44 6.08 -2.42
C LYS A 51 -8.55 5.83 -1.19
N LEU A 52 -7.46 6.58 -1.08
CA LEU A 52 -6.54 6.57 0.06
C LEU A 52 -6.70 7.89 0.84
N THR A 53 -7.91 8.17 1.29
CA THR A 53 -8.23 9.41 2.00
C THR A 53 -7.99 9.25 3.49
N LYS A 54 -7.60 10.34 4.16
CA LYS A 54 -7.46 10.33 5.62
C LYS A 54 -8.78 9.91 6.28
N GLY A 55 -8.70 8.96 7.21
CA GLY A 55 -9.86 8.38 7.89
C GLY A 55 -10.40 7.11 7.23
N ASP A 56 -9.98 6.79 6.00
CA ASP A 56 -10.35 5.53 5.36
C ASP A 56 -9.65 4.35 6.04
N LYS A 57 -10.31 3.20 5.98
CA LYS A 57 -9.80 1.91 6.47
C LYS A 57 -9.11 1.17 5.34
N VAL A 58 -7.92 0.65 5.62
CA VAL A 58 -7.13 -0.15 4.70
C VAL A 58 -6.60 -1.40 5.38
N THR A 59 -6.70 -2.53 4.69
CA THR A 59 -6.12 -3.78 5.14
C THR A 59 -4.69 -3.92 4.62
N LEU A 60 -3.74 -4.11 5.53
CA LEU A 60 -2.33 -4.31 5.19
C LEU A 60 -1.79 -5.61 5.82
N PRO A 61 -1.08 -6.44 5.05
CA PRO A 61 -0.94 -6.38 3.58
C PRO A 61 -2.27 -6.63 2.84
N GLY A 62 -2.47 -5.98 1.68
CA GLY A 62 -3.71 -6.09 0.89
C GLY A 62 -3.64 -5.37 -0.46
N GLU A 63 -4.75 -5.37 -1.20
CA GLU A 63 -4.83 -4.87 -2.59
C GLU A 63 -5.12 -3.37 -2.72
N ALA A 64 -5.44 -2.67 -1.62
CA ALA A 64 -5.87 -1.28 -1.67
C ALA A 64 -4.85 -0.36 -2.37
N THR A 65 -3.55 -0.56 -2.11
CA THR A 65 -2.48 0.20 -2.77
C THR A 65 -2.39 -0.12 -4.26
N SER A 66 -2.51 -1.40 -4.63
CA SER A 66 -2.50 -1.85 -6.03
C SER A 66 -3.66 -1.24 -6.81
N ASP A 67 -4.86 -1.27 -6.22
CA ASP A 67 -6.08 -0.78 -6.85
C ASP A 67 -6.12 0.75 -6.96
N ALA A 68 -5.54 1.47 -5.98
CA ALA A 68 -5.33 2.90 -6.06
C ALA A 68 -4.51 3.29 -7.30
N ILE A 69 -3.38 2.60 -7.54
CA ILE A 69 -2.51 2.85 -8.70
C ILE A 69 -3.26 2.53 -10.00
N LYS A 70 -3.89 1.36 -10.10
CA LYS A 70 -4.67 0.97 -11.29
C LYS A 70 -5.77 1.97 -11.60
N THR A 71 -6.47 2.48 -10.58
CA THR A 71 -7.53 3.48 -10.74
C THR A 71 -6.99 4.75 -11.35
N LEU A 72 -5.86 5.27 -10.83
CA LEU A 72 -5.25 6.48 -11.36
C LEU A 72 -4.76 6.31 -12.82
N TRP A 73 -4.18 5.15 -13.15
CA TRP A 73 -3.81 4.81 -14.54
C TRP A 73 -5.01 4.71 -15.48
N ALA A 74 -6.10 4.07 -15.03
CA ALA A 74 -7.31 3.94 -15.84
C ALA A 74 -7.95 5.30 -16.17
N GLN A 75 -7.72 6.32 -15.33
CA GLN A 75 -8.17 7.69 -15.54
C GLN A 75 -7.21 8.53 -16.42
N GLY A 76 -6.09 7.95 -16.89
CA GLY A 76 -5.11 8.65 -17.73
C GLY A 76 -4.32 9.73 -16.98
N LEU A 77 -4.22 9.62 -15.65
CA LEU A 77 -3.52 10.59 -14.80
C LEU A 77 -2.01 10.34 -14.72
N PHE A 78 -1.54 9.26 -15.34
CA PHE A 78 -0.12 8.96 -15.58
C PHE A 78 0.04 8.22 -16.91
#